data_AF-A0A7W7RGH8-F1
#
_entry.id   AF-A0A7W7RGH8-F1
#
_cell.length_a   1.000
_cell.length_b   1.000
_cell.length_c   1.000
_cell.angle_alpha   90.00
_cell.angle_beta   90.00
_cell.angle_gamma   90.00
#
_symmetry.space_group_name_H-M   'P 1'
#
loop_
_entity.id
_entity.type
_entity.pdbx_description
1 polymer ?
#
loop_
_entity_poly.entity_id
_entity_poly.type
_entity_poly.pdbx_seq_one_letter_code
_entity_poly.pdbx_strand_id
1 'polypeptide(L)'
;MRETGRRVRKIVVVVVVLTVIAAGVVWGVPRLLERVGVGQSALPWADPCSVDLGSETISLSREEAKRATTATALRARSEDPPDTSAIDPAVLERLADGPRDDAGPSLTCRVSADNDLSEEEMTGSGLTPRAERVRAEMAEVFGEQDVGGFAPGGIDEGHGEDSAHYDGRAIDVFYRPVNEENRRAGWLLAHWLVAHAAELDIAVVIFDDRIWSALGSPAGWRDYNSPDPDNEILRHLDHVHVDVQQGN
;
A
#
# COMPACT_ATOMS: atom_id res chain seq x y z
N MET A 1 -29.93 55.90 -8.24
CA MET A 1 -30.16 54.80 -9.21
C MET A 1 -28.88 54.10 -9.71
N ARG A 2 -27.69 54.72 -9.74
CA ARG A 2 -26.45 54.07 -10.25
C ARG A 2 -25.78 53.06 -9.29
N GLU A 3 -25.95 53.20 -7.97
CA GLU A 3 -25.35 52.27 -6.98
C GLU A 3 -26.06 50.92 -6.89
N THR A 4 -27.39 50.91 -6.99
CA THR A 4 -28.21 49.69 -6.90
C THR A 4 -27.90 48.72 -8.04
N GLY A 5 -27.75 49.23 -9.27
CA GLY A 5 -27.37 48.41 -10.43
C GLY A 5 -25.95 47.83 -10.33
N ARG A 6 -25.02 48.52 -9.66
CA ARG A 6 -23.65 48.04 -9.45
C ARG A 6 -23.59 46.93 -8.39
N ARG A 7 -24.42 47.01 -7.34
CA ARG A 7 -24.57 45.95 -6.33
C ARG A 7 -25.20 44.70 -6.91
N VAL A 8 -26.29 44.84 -7.66
CA VAL A 8 -26.97 43.71 -8.31
C VAL A 8 -26.03 43.02 -9.30
N ARG A 9 -25.28 43.78 -10.11
CA ARG A 9 -24.30 43.20 -11.04
C ARG A 9 -23.17 42.46 -10.34
N LYS A 10 -22.68 42.95 -9.19
CA LYS A 10 -21.68 42.24 -8.37
C LYS A 10 -22.23 40.93 -7.80
N ILE A 11 -23.46 40.94 -7.28
CA ILE A 11 -24.10 39.73 -6.73
C ILE A 11 -24.28 38.68 -7.82
N VAL A 12 -24.78 39.08 -8.99
CA VAL A 12 -24.96 38.16 -10.13
C VAL A 12 -23.62 37.57 -10.59
N VAL A 13 -22.56 38.38 -10.69
CA VAL A 13 -21.22 37.88 -11.06
C VAL A 13 -20.69 36.89 -10.02
N VAL A 14 -20.85 37.17 -8.73
CA VAL A 14 -20.41 36.26 -7.66
C VAL A 14 -21.17 34.93 -7.72
N VAL A 15 -22.49 34.98 -7.89
CA VAL A 15 -23.31 33.77 -8.00
C VAL A 15 -22.91 32.94 -9.22
N VAL A 16 -22.73 33.58 -10.38
CA VAL A 16 -22.30 32.89 -11.62
C VAL A 16 -20.93 32.24 -11.43
N VAL A 17 -19.96 32.96 -10.87
CA VAL A 17 -18.62 32.42 -10.58
C VAL A 17 -18.70 31.23 -9.62
N LEU A 18 -19.48 31.34 -8.54
CA LEU A 18 -19.66 30.24 -7.59
C LEU A 18 -20.33 29.02 -8.24
N THR A 19 -21.33 29.21 -9.10
CA THR A 19 -21.95 28.10 -9.83
C THR A 19 -21.02 27.45 -10.85
N VAL A 20 -20.16 28.22 -11.53
CA VAL A 20 -19.17 27.68 -12.47
C VAL A 20 -18.08 26.90 -11.71
N ILE A 21 -17.63 27.41 -10.56
CA ILE A 21 -16.68 26.70 -9.70
C ILE A 21 -17.33 25.41 -9.18
N ALA A 22 -18.56 25.48 -8.66
CA ALA A 22 -19.28 24.29 -8.18
C ALA A 22 -19.49 23.26 -9.30
N ALA A 23 -19.88 23.68 -10.50
CA ALA A 23 -20.02 22.78 -11.65
C ALA A 23 -18.66 22.20 -12.09
N GLY A 24 -17.59 22.99 -12.05
CA GLY A 24 -16.22 22.52 -12.32
C GLY A 24 -15.75 21.49 -11.31
N VAL A 25 -16.03 21.70 -10.02
CA VAL A 25 -15.70 20.76 -8.94
C VAL A 25 -16.55 19.50 -9.00
N VAL A 26 -17.85 19.61 -9.28
CA VAL A 26 -18.78 18.47 -9.26
C VAL A 26 -18.69 17.64 -10.54
N TRP A 27 -18.44 18.24 -11.71
CA TRP A 27 -18.44 17.53 -13.00
C TRP A 27 -17.09 17.50 -13.72
N GLY A 28 -16.24 18.50 -13.51
CA GLY A 28 -14.95 18.62 -14.21
C GLY A 28 -13.82 17.86 -13.52
N VAL A 29 -13.71 18.00 -12.20
CA VAL A 29 -12.65 17.36 -11.40
C VAL A 29 -12.77 15.82 -11.44
N PRO A 30 -13.94 15.18 -11.23
CA PRO A 30 -14.05 13.72 -11.26
C PRO A 30 -13.66 13.12 -12.61
N ARG A 31 -14.11 13.73 -13.72
CA ARG A 31 -13.75 13.29 -15.08
C ARG A 31 -12.27 13.49 -15.40
N LEU A 32 -11.66 14.54 -14.84
CA LEU A 32 -10.22 14.74 -15.00
C LEU A 32 -9.47 13.66 -14.21
N LEU A 33 -9.86 13.40 -12.96
CA LEU A 33 -9.26 12.38 -12.09
C LEU A 33 -9.36 10.97 -12.70
N GLU A 34 -10.51 10.59 -13.27
CA GLU A 34 -10.68 9.35 -14.05
C GLU A 34 -9.68 9.25 -15.21
N ARG A 35 -9.39 10.37 -15.88
CA ARG A 35 -8.50 10.40 -17.06
C ARG A 35 -7.02 10.35 -16.72
N VAL A 36 -6.64 10.71 -15.49
CA VAL A 36 -5.26 10.59 -14.96
C VAL A 36 -5.07 9.33 -14.10
N GLY A 37 -6.07 8.45 -14.01
CA GLY A 37 -5.98 7.20 -13.22
C GLY A 37 -5.96 7.44 -11.70
N VAL A 38 -6.39 8.62 -11.27
CA VAL A 38 -6.40 9.00 -9.86
C VAL A 38 -7.73 8.57 -9.27
N GLY A 39 -7.75 7.39 -8.63
CA GLY A 39 -8.93 6.86 -7.94
C GLY A 39 -9.42 7.82 -6.84
N GLN A 40 -10.68 7.65 -6.41
CA GLN A 40 -11.28 8.44 -5.32
C GLN A 40 -10.46 8.44 -4.02
N SER A 41 -9.57 7.45 -3.88
CA SER A 41 -8.55 7.33 -2.84
C SER A 41 -7.55 8.48 -2.83
N ALA A 42 -7.39 9.34 -3.84
CA ALA A 42 -6.45 10.46 -3.75
C ALA A 42 -6.97 11.69 -2.96
N LEU A 43 -8.25 11.69 -2.57
CA LEU A 43 -8.83 12.82 -1.85
C LEU A 43 -8.55 12.72 -0.34
N PRO A 44 -8.03 13.77 0.32
CA PRO A 44 -7.62 13.72 1.74
C PRO A 44 -8.75 13.42 2.73
N TRP A 45 -10.02 13.55 2.32
CA TRP A 45 -11.21 13.27 3.13
C TRP A 45 -11.87 11.93 2.83
N ALA A 46 -11.42 11.20 1.80
CA ALA A 46 -11.89 9.85 1.53
C ALA A 46 -11.23 8.85 2.46
N ASP A 47 -11.79 7.64 2.55
CA ASP A 47 -11.14 6.55 3.27
C ASP A 47 -9.71 6.31 2.72
N PRO A 48 -8.77 5.90 3.59
CA PRO A 48 -7.37 5.83 3.22
C PRO A 48 -7.08 4.66 2.28
N CYS A 49 -7.89 3.60 2.29
CA CYS A 49 -7.65 2.39 1.54
C CYS A 49 -8.69 2.17 0.45
N SER A 50 -8.31 1.43 -0.58
CA SER A 50 -9.22 1.03 -1.64
C SER A 50 -8.80 -0.27 -2.31
N VAL A 51 -9.78 -1.01 -2.81
CA VAL A 51 -9.58 -2.21 -3.63
C VAL A 51 -10.12 -1.96 -5.04
N ASP A 52 -9.29 -2.22 -6.04
CA ASP A 52 -9.67 -2.15 -7.45
C ASP A 52 -10.25 -3.49 -7.92
N LEU A 53 -11.52 -3.50 -8.29
CA LEU A 53 -12.21 -4.64 -8.87
C LEU A 53 -12.08 -4.68 -10.42
N GLY A 54 -11.42 -3.70 -11.02
CA GLY A 54 -11.22 -3.53 -12.46
C GLY A 54 -12.34 -2.75 -13.15
N SER A 55 -13.61 -2.97 -12.76
CA SER A 55 -14.75 -2.15 -13.24
C SER A 55 -15.05 -0.96 -12.33
N GLU A 56 -14.69 -1.07 -11.06
CA GLU A 56 -14.92 -0.07 -10.04
C GLU A 56 -13.89 -0.20 -8.92
N THR A 57 -13.83 0.82 -8.07
CA THR A 57 -12.97 0.86 -6.89
C THR A 57 -13.85 0.96 -5.64
N ILE A 58 -13.63 0.06 -4.68
CA ILE A 58 -14.32 0.07 -3.39
C ILE A 58 -13.40 0.73 -2.36
N SER A 59 -13.87 1.80 -1.73
CA SER A 59 -13.18 2.46 -0.62
C SER A 59 -13.36 1.68 0.67
N LEU A 60 -12.30 1.60 1.48
CA LEU A 60 -12.29 0.92 2.77
C LEU A 60 -11.63 1.81 3.82
N SER A 61 -12.23 1.89 5.00
CA SER A 61 -11.52 2.41 6.17
C SER A 61 -10.27 1.55 6.44
N ARG A 62 -9.30 2.11 7.18
CA ARG A 62 -8.08 1.37 7.53
C ARG A 62 -8.39 0.08 8.28
N GLU A 63 -9.37 0.13 9.19
CA GLU A 63 -9.77 -1.04 9.98
C GLU A 63 -10.45 -2.11 9.12
N GLU A 64 -11.26 -1.73 8.13
CA GLU A 64 -11.82 -2.67 7.16
C GLU A 64 -10.74 -3.28 6.28
N ALA A 65 -9.75 -2.49 5.83
CA ALA A 65 -8.66 -2.99 5.01
C ALA A 65 -7.81 -4.02 5.77
N LYS A 66 -7.37 -3.70 6.99
CA LYS A 66 -6.63 -4.62 7.88
C LYS A 66 -7.42 -5.91 8.14
N ARG A 67 -8.73 -5.77 8.40
CA ARG A 67 -9.60 -6.94 8.64
C ARG A 67 -9.77 -7.79 7.40
N ALA A 68 -9.96 -7.18 6.23
CA ALA A 68 -10.12 -7.88 4.95
C ALA A 68 -8.85 -8.68 4.59
N THR A 69 -7.69 -8.05 4.66
CA THR A 69 -6.40 -8.69 4.33
C THR A 69 -6.07 -9.80 5.32
N THR A 70 -6.23 -9.56 6.63
CA THR A 70 -6.02 -10.58 7.68
C THR A 70 -6.95 -11.76 7.51
N ALA A 71 -8.26 -11.54 7.27
CA ALA A 71 -9.21 -12.60 7.04
C ALA A 71 -8.89 -13.43 5.79
N THR A 72 -8.43 -12.77 4.73
CA THR A 72 -8.05 -13.45 3.48
C THR A 72 -6.81 -14.32 3.68
N ALA A 73 -5.78 -13.80 4.37
CA ALA A 73 -4.58 -14.55 4.71
C ALA A 73 -4.87 -15.78 5.59
N LEU A 74 -5.69 -15.63 6.63
CA LEU A 74 -6.07 -16.73 7.52
C LEU A 74 -6.90 -17.79 6.78
N ARG A 75 -7.85 -17.39 5.93
CA ARG A 75 -8.61 -18.33 5.09
C ARG A 75 -7.72 -19.12 4.14
N ALA A 76 -6.73 -18.49 3.53
CA ALA A 76 -5.77 -19.19 2.66
C ALA A 76 -5.00 -20.28 3.41
N ARG A 77 -4.82 -20.11 4.72
CA ARG A 77 -4.19 -21.09 5.62
C ARG A 77 -5.19 -22.04 6.29
N SER A 78 -6.48 -21.97 5.96
CA SER A 78 -7.56 -22.73 6.62
C SER A 78 -7.66 -22.47 8.14
N GLU A 79 -7.29 -21.28 8.58
CA GLU A 79 -7.39 -20.80 9.97
C GLU A 79 -8.69 -19.99 10.17
N ASP A 80 -9.10 -19.79 11.43
CA ASP A 80 -10.31 -19.04 11.78
C ASP A 80 -10.14 -17.52 11.52
N PRO A 81 -10.87 -16.92 10.55
CA PRO A 81 -10.74 -15.50 10.24
C PRO A 81 -11.60 -14.62 11.16
N PRO A 82 -11.29 -13.32 11.31
CA PRO A 82 -12.18 -12.36 11.97
C PRO A 82 -13.50 -12.18 11.20
N ASP A 83 -14.52 -11.62 11.86
CA ASP A 83 -15.81 -11.34 11.23
C ASP A 83 -15.71 -10.27 10.13
N THR A 84 -15.98 -10.67 8.89
CA THR A 84 -15.99 -9.80 7.71
C THR A 84 -17.40 -9.50 7.19
N SER A 85 -18.45 -9.69 7.99
CA SER A 85 -19.85 -9.51 7.57
C SER A 85 -20.18 -8.09 7.06
N ALA A 86 -19.42 -7.08 7.49
CA ALA A 86 -19.56 -5.70 7.06
C ALA A 86 -18.78 -5.36 5.77
N ILE A 87 -17.96 -6.29 5.26
CA ILE A 87 -17.09 -6.08 4.10
C ILE A 87 -17.73 -6.74 2.88
N ASP A 88 -17.73 -6.03 1.75
CA ASP A 88 -18.25 -6.56 0.49
C ASP A 88 -17.55 -7.89 0.13
N PRO A 89 -18.27 -8.99 -0.11
CA PRO A 89 -17.66 -10.25 -0.52
C PRO A 89 -16.74 -10.14 -1.75
N ALA A 90 -17.03 -9.23 -2.69
CA ALA A 90 -16.21 -9.02 -3.87
C ALA A 90 -14.80 -8.48 -3.53
N VAL A 91 -14.68 -7.72 -2.42
CA VAL A 91 -13.37 -7.28 -1.90
C VAL A 91 -12.55 -8.48 -1.46
N LEU A 92 -13.17 -9.40 -0.72
CA LEU A 92 -12.49 -10.59 -0.19
C LEU A 92 -12.07 -11.55 -1.31
N GLU A 93 -12.95 -11.77 -2.30
CA GLU A 93 -12.64 -12.54 -3.51
C GLU A 93 -11.47 -11.91 -4.27
N ARG A 94 -11.52 -10.59 -4.48
CA ARG A 94 -10.44 -9.87 -5.18
C ARG A 94 -9.10 -9.93 -4.45
N LEU A 95 -9.11 -9.84 -3.12
CA LEU A 95 -7.88 -9.96 -2.33
C LEU A 95 -7.33 -11.40 -2.36
N ALA A 96 -8.19 -12.41 -2.41
CA ALA A 96 -7.80 -13.81 -2.43
C ALA A 96 -7.21 -14.24 -3.79
N ASP A 97 -7.91 -13.88 -4.87
CA ASP A 97 -7.64 -14.43 -6.20
C ASP A 97 -6.83 -13.47 -7.09
N GLY A 98 -6.83 -12.18 -6.76
CA GLY A 98 -6.27 -11.13 -7.60
C GLY A 98 -7.16 -10.78 -8.80
N PRO A 99 -6.65 -9.98 -9.75
CA PRO A 99 -7.29 -9.79 -11.05
C PRO A 99 -7.64 -11.07 -11.80
N ARG A 100 -8.69 -11.05 -12.64
CA ARG A 100 -9.16 -12.26 -13.36
C ARG A 100 -8.08 -12.96 -14.20
N ASP A 101 -7.09 -12.21 -14.66
CA ASP A 101 -6.03 -12.68 -15.54
C ASP A 101 -4.62 -12.41 -14.97
N ASP A 102 -4.50 -12.08 -13.67
CA ASP A 102 -3.23 -11.75 -13.01
C ASP A 102 -3.33 -11.89 -11.48
N ALA A 103 -2.23 -12.11 -10.78
CA ALA A 103 -2.17 -12.06 -9.31
C ALA A 103 -2.01 -10.64 -8.74
N GLY A 104 -1.76 -9.66 -9.63
CA GLY A 104 -1.24 -8.31 -9.38
C GLY A 104 -1.95 -7.42 -8.35
N PRO A 105 -1.43 -6.18 -8.17
CA PRO A 105 -1.85 -5.28 -7.10
C PRO A 105 -3.34 -4.96 -7.21
N SER A 106 -4.05 -5.19 -6.10
CA SER A 106 -5.49 -4.94 -6.02
C SER A 106 -5.86 -4.00 -4.89
N LEU A 107 -5.06 -3.94 -3.81
CA LEU A 107 -5.28 -3.06 -2.68
C LEU A 107 -4.18 -2.01 -2.57
N THR A 108 -4.56 -0.77 -2.30
CA THR A 108 -3.64 0.28 -1.87
C THR A 108 -4.19 1.03 -0.67
N CYS A 109 -3.31 1.53 0.17
CA CYS A 109 -3.64 2.43 1.27
C CYS A 109 -2.77 3.67 1.21
N ARG A 110 -3.34 4.82 1.58
CA ARG A 110 -2.59 6.03 1.89
C ARG A 110 -2.17 6.01 3.34
N VAL A 111 -0.96 6.48 3.61
CA VAL A 111 -0.43 6.69 4.95
C VAL A 111 0.31 8.02 5.00
N SER A 112 0.49 8.54 6.21
CA SER A 112 1.44 9.62 6.46
C SER A 112 2.67 8.98 7.08
N ALA A 113 3.85 9.23 6.51
CA ALA A 113 5.10 8.89 7.17
C ALA A 113 5.19 9.63 8.51
N ASP A 114 5.63 8.92 9.55
CA ASP A 114 5.81 9.49 10.88
C ASP A 114 7.23 10.04 10.99
N ASN A 115 7.33 11.36 11.04
CA ASN A 115 8.62 12.05 11.07
C ASN A 115 9.17 12.22 12.49
N ASP A 116 8.41 11.81 13.51
CA ASP A 116 8.76 11.92 14.92
C ASP A 116 9.29 10.59 15.50
N LEU A 117 9.43 9.56 14.66
CA LEU A 117 10.04 8.29 15.04
C LEU A 117 11.52 8.49 15.33
N SER A 118 12.00 7.93 16.45
CA SER A 118 13.44 7.83 16.72
C SER A 118 14.08 6.74 15.87
N GLU A 119 15.33 6.97 15.48
CA GLU A 119 16.21 5.90 14.99
C GLU A 119 16.34 4.77 16.03
N GLU A 120 16.42 3.54 15.55
CA GLU A 120 16.58 2.36 16.40
C GLU A 120 17.79 1.55 15.97
N GLU A 121 18.60 1.15 16.95
CA GLU A 121 19.75 0.29 16.73
C GLU A 121 19.34 -1.16 16.47
N MET A 122 20.13 -1.88 15.67
CA MET A 122 19.95 -3.31 15.47
C MET A 122 20.04 -4.10 16.78
N THR A 123 19.17 -5.10 16.93
CA THR A 123 19.26 -6.09 18.00
C THR A 123 20.25 -7.19 17.63
N GLY A 124 20.40 -8.20 18.51
CA GLY A 124 21.22 -9.38 18.22
C GLY A 124 20.76 -10.21 17.02
N SER A 125 19.55 -10.00 16.50
CA SER A 125 19.06 -10.66 15.28
C SER A 125 19.64 -10.05 14.00
N GLY A 126 20.17 -8.83 14.07
CA GLY A 126 20.50 -8.02 12.89
C GLY A 126 19.31 -7.24 12.31
N LEU A 127 18.18 -7.19 13.02
CA LEU A 127 17.04 -6.33 12.70
C LEU A 127 16.87 -5.22 13.74
N THR A 128 16.27 -4.10 13.35
CA THR A 128 15.77 -3.10 14.31
C THR A 128 14.53 -3.63 15.05
N PRO A 129 14.23 -3.14 16.27
CA PRO A 129 13.00 -3.48 16.98
C PRO A 129 11.72 -3.30 16.16
N ARG A 130 11.65 -2.26 15.31
CA ARG A 130 10.54 -2.02 14.38
C ARG A 130 10.43 -3.10 13.30
N ALA A 131 11.55 -3.52 12.69
CA ALA A 131 11.54 -4.63 11.75
C ALA A 131 11.23 -5.98 12.43
N GLU A 132 11.69 -6.21 13.66
CA GLU A 132 11.31 -7.39 14.45
C GLU A 132 9.80 -7.44 14.74
N ARG A 133 9.17 -6.28 14.97
CA ARG A 133 7.71 -6.18 15.13
C ARG A 133 7.00 -6.60 13.86
N VAL A 134 7.42 -6.10 12.69
CA VAL A 134 6.86 -6.54 11.39
C VAL A 134 6.96 -8.06 11.26
N ARG A 135 8.15 -8.63 11.54
CA ARG A 135 8.37 -10.08 11.47
C ARG A 135 7.45 -10.87 12.41
N ALA A 136 7.27 -10.40 13.64
CA ALA A 136 6.43 -11.06 14.62
C ALA A 136 4.95 -11.05 14.20
N GLU A 137 4.43 -9.88 13.80
CA GLU A 137 3.04 -9.70 13.39
C GLU A 137 2.72 -10.47 12.10
N MET A 138 3.67 -10.52 11.14
CA MET A 138 3.56 -11.39 9.98
C MET A 138 3.46 -12.87 10.40
N ALA A 139 4.27 -13.32 11.35
CA ALA A 139 4.25 -14.72 11.78
C ALA A 139 2.92 -15.12 12.46
N GLU A 140 2.25 -14.18 13.14
CA GLU A 140 0.93 -14.43 13.73
C GLU A 140 -0.14 -14.71 12.67
N VAL A 141 -0.07 -14.03 11.53
CA VAL A 141 -1.07 -14.14 10.45
C VAL A 141 -0.71 -15.23 9.44
N PHE A 142 0.56 -15.26 9.03
CA PHE A 142 1.05 -16.11 7.93
C PHE A 142 1.75 -17.39 8.40
N GLY A 143 2.00 -17.55 9.71
CA GLY A 143 2.76 -18.67 10.26
C GLY A 143 4.27 -18.52 10.02
N GLU A 144 5.00 -19.63 10.07
CA GLU A 144 6.43 -19.62 9.76
C GLU A 144 6.66 -19.29 8.27
N GLN A 145 7.49 -18.29 8.01
CA GLN A 145 7.81 -17.78 6.67
C GLN A 145 9.28 -18.04 6.34
N ASP A 146 9.58 -18.26 5.06
CA ASP A 146 10.96 -18.27 4.56
C ASP A 146 11.44 -16.82 4.41
N VAL A 147 12.32 -16.38 5.32
CA VAL A 147 12.76 -14.98 5.43
C VAL A 147 14.27 -14.84 5.32
N GLY A 148 14.73 -13.73 4.75
CA GLY A 148 16.14 -13.38 4.63
C GLY A 148 16.41 -11.88 4.51
N GLY A 149 17.61 -11.54 4.06
CA GLY A 149 18.08 -10.16 3.97
C GLY A 149 18.58 -9.56 5.28
N PHE A 150 18.81 -10.40 6.31
CA PHE A 150 19.40 -10.00 7.58
C PHE A 150 20.13 -11.19 8.22
N ALA A 151 21.06 -10.92 9.15
CA ALA A 151 21.77 -11.95 9.90
C ALA A 151 22.23 -11.41 11.26
N PRO A 152 22.45 -12.28 12.27
CA PRO A 152 23.03 -11.86 13.54
C PRO A 152 24.34 -11.07 13.36
N GLY A 153 24.37 -9.83 13.87
CA GLY A 153 25.49 -8.91 13.68
C GLY A 153 25.36 -7.96 12.47
N GLY A 154 24.29 -8.05 11.70
CA GLY A 154 24.05 -7.26 10.49
C GLY A 154 24.65 -7.90 9.24
N ILE A 155 24.34 -7.30 8.09
CA ILE A 155 24.94 -7.63 6.79
C ILE A 155 25.43 -6.34 6.11
N ASP A 156 26.45 -6.44 5.25
CA ASP A 156 27.10 -5.29 4.60
C ASP A 156 27.34 -5.47 3.09
N GLU A 157 26.90 -6.59 2.52
CA GLU A 157 27.00 -6.91 1.09
C GLU A 157 25.74 -7.60 0.55
N GLY A 158 25.63 -7.72 -0.78
CA GLY A 158 24.55 -8.43 -1.46
C GLY A 158 23.36 -7.58 -1.90
N HIS A 159 23.32 -6.29 -1.53
CA HIS A 159 22.27 -5.34 -1.87
C HIS A 159 22.82 -4.04 -2.49
N GLY A 160 21.94 -3.14 -2.95
CA GLY A 160 22.32 -1.81 -3.45
C GLY A 160 22.97 -0.94 -2.37
N GLU A 161 23.73 0.09 -2.78
CA GLU A 161 24.56 0.94 -1.89
C GLU A 161 23.80 1.54 -0.70
N ASP A 162 22.55 1.96 -0.91
CA ASP A 162 21.69 2.58 0.12
C ASP A 162 20.58 1.63 0.61
N SER A 163 20.87 0.34 0.68
CA SER A 163 19.89 -0.69 1.04
C SER A 163 19.52 -0.63 2.53
N ALA A 164 18.21 -0.59 2.82
CA ALA A 164 17.67 -0.70 4.18
C ALA A 164 18.03 -2.02 4.90
N HIS A 165 18.49 -3.03 4.16
CA HIS A 165 19.02 -4.27 4.74
C HIS A 165 20.29 -4.04 5.58
N TYR A 166 21.15 -3.11 5.17
CA TYR A 166 22.39 -2.80 5.88
C TYR A 166 22.15 -2.11 7.23
N ASP A 167 20.97 -1.48 7.37
CA ASP A 167 20.51 -0.86 8.62
C ASP A 167 19.67 -1.82 9.49
N GLY A 168 19.48 -3.08 9.06
CA GLY A 168 18.58 -4.03 9.72
C GLY A 168 17.11 -3.64 9.67
N ARG A 169 16.71 -2.75 8.74
CA ARG A 169 15.33 -2.26 8.62
C ARG A 169 14.48 -3.06 7.63
N ALA A 170 15.09 -3.97 6.87
CA ALA A 170 14.43 -4.68 5.79
C ALA A 170 14.39 -6.20 5.98
N ILE A 171 13.35 -6.82 5.44
CA ILE A 171 13.12 -8.26 5.44
C ILE A 171 12.66 -8.64 4.04
N ASP A 172 13.28 -9.69 3.48
CA ASP A 172 12.80 -10.35 2.27
C ASP A 172 12.02 -11.61 2.66
N VAL A 173 10.79 -11.75 2.17
CA VAL A 173 9.95 -12.94 2.39
C VAL A 173 9.81 -13.71 1.08
N PHE A 174 10.39 -14.91 1.01
CA PHE A 174 10.55 -15.67 -0.22
C PHE A 174 9.30 -16.46 -0.63
N TYR A 175 8.95 -16.38 -1.92
CA TYR A 175 7.88 -17.10 -2.58
C TYR A 175 8.44 -17.80 -3.83
N ARG A 176 9.14 -18.91 -3.61
CA ARG A 176 9.91 -19.63 -4.65
C ARG A 176 9.31 -21.00 -4.98
N PRO A 177 9.40 -21.47 -6.25
CA PRO A 177 9.92 -20.75 -7.44
C PRO A 177 8.92 -19.70 -7.96
N VAL A 178 9.35 -18.82 -8.87
CA VAL A 178 8.47 -17.85 -9.53
C VAL A 178 7.39 -18.58 -10.35
N ASN A 179 6.16 -18.54 -9.87
CA ASN A 179 4.99 -19.11 -10.52
C ASN A 179 3.72 -18.40 -10.02
N GLU A 180 2.59 -18.63 -10.67
CA GLU A 180 1.33 -17.93 -10.38
C GLU A 180 0.80 -18.18 -8.95
N GLU A 181 0.98 -19.38 -8.39
CA GLU A 181 0.56 -19.71 -7.03
C GLU A 181 1.35 -18.91 -5.99
N ASN A 182 2.68 -18.88 -6.14
CA ASN A 182 3.58 -18.11 -5.31
C ASN A 182 3.41 -16.60 -5.49
N ARG A 183 3.11 -16.14 -6.70
CA ARG A 183 2.72 -14.74 -6.95
C ARG A 183 1.49 -14.35 -6.15
N ARG A 184 0.42 -15.17 -6.17
CA ARG A 184 -0.79 -14.90 -5.35
C ARG A 184 -0.47 -14.88 -3.86
N ALA A 185 0.32 -15.83 -3.37
CA ALA A 185 0.72 -15.89 -1.97
C ALA A 185 1.54 -14.65 -1.54
N GLY A 186 2.44 -14.17 -2.39
CA GLY A 186 3.18 -12.92 -2.15
C GLY A 186 2.29 -11.68 -2.18
N TRP A 187 1.30 -11.63 -3.09
CA TRP A 187 0.33 -10.53 -3.13
C TRP A 187 -0.58 -10.48 -1.89
N LEU A 188 -0.92 -11.63 -1.28
CA LEU A 188 -1.62 -11.65 0.01
C LEU A 188 -0.81 -10.93 1.10
N LEU A 189 0.49 -11.22 1.19
CA LEU A 189 1.38 -10.56 2.15
C LEU A 189 1.57 -9.08 1.82
N ALA A 190 1.84 -8.73 0.56
CA ALA A 190 2.05 -7.36 0.13
C ALA A 190 0.84 -6.46 0.44
N HIS A 191 -0.38 -6.95 0.18
CA HIS A 191 -1.61 -6.22 0.55
C HIS A 191 -1.77 -6.08 2.06
N TRP A 192 -1.46 -7.12 2.83
CA TRP A 192 -1.51 -7.07 4.29
C TRP A 192 -0.53 -6.02 4.84
N LEU A 193 0.72 -6.03 4.37
CA LEU A 193 1.73 -5.03 4.76
C LEU A 193 1.25 -3.60 4.45
N VAL A 194 0.70 -3.35 3.26
CA VAL A 194 0.18 -2.01 2.90
C VAL A 194 -1.01 -1.58 3.77
N ALA A 195 -1.91 -2.50 4.13
CA ALA A 195 -3.04 -2.21 5.03
C ALA A 195 -2.58 -1.86 6.46
N HIS A 196 -1.52 -2.54 6.93
CA HIS A 196 -0.92 -2.38 8.26
C HIS A 196 0.23 -1.35 8.30
N ALA A 197 0.56 -0.71 7.18
CA ALA A 197 1.76 0.13 7.08
C ALA A 197 1.83 1.29 8.08
N ALA A 198 0.68 1.87 8.44
CA ALA A 198 0.64 3.00 9.38
C ALA A 198 0.90 2.59 10.85
N GLU A 199 0.58 1.35 11.24
CA GLU A 199 0.79 0.87 12.62
C GLU A 199 2.12 0.13 12.77
N LEU A 200 2.66 -0.38 11.68
CA LEU A 200 3.96 -1.07 11.62
C LEU A 200 5.10 -0.17 11.14
N ASP A 201 4.83 1.12 10.93
CA ASP A 201 5.81 2.10 10.43
C ASP A 201 6.52 1.65 9.15
N ILE A 202 5.81 0.98 8.23
CA ILE A 202 6.38 0.48 6.97
C ILE A 202 6.67 1.66 6.05
N ALA A 203 7.91 1.72 5.53
CA ALA A 203 8.35 2.72 4.58
C ALA A 203 8.12 2.27 3.14
N VAL A 204 8.44 1.03 2.79
CA VAL A 204 8.36 0.51 1.41
C VAL A 204 7.93 -0.96 1.42
N VAL A 205 7.15 -1.33 0.39
CA VAL A 205 6.91 -2.72 0.00
C VAL A 205 7.20 -2.85 -1.49
N ILE A 206 8.00 -3.85 -1.88
CA ILE A 206 8.31 -4.16 -3.29
C ILE A 206 7.97 -5.63 -3.56
N PHE A 207 7.22 -5.88 -4.62
CA PHE A 207 6.91 -7.23 -5.08
C PHE A 207 6.47 -7.22 -6.54
N ASP A 208 6.87 -8.22 -7.32
CA ASP A 208 6.30 -8.50 -8.65
C ASP A 208 6.35 -7.28 -9.59
N ASP A 209 7.53 -6.66 -9.71
CA ASP A 209 7.78 -5.38 -10.42
C ASP A 209 6.95 -4.18 -9.94
N ARG A 210 6.40 -4.22 -8.73
CA ARG A 210 5.64 -3.12 -8.14
C ARG A 210 6.29 -2.61 -6.88
N ILE A 211 6.19 -1.29 -6.68
CA ILE A 211 6.63 -0.61 -5.46
C ILE A 211 5.50 0.26 -4.89
N TRP A 212 5.24 0.08 -3.61
CA TRP A 212 4.45 0.97 -2.78
C TRP A 212 5.37 1.58 -1.71
N SER A 213 5.21 2.86 -1.40
CA SER A 213 5.96 3.48 -0.30
C SER A 213 5.11 4.47 0.48
N ALA A 214 5.40 4.68 1.76
CA ALA A 214 4.65 5.59 2.61
C ALA A 214 4.59 7.01 2.03
N LEU A 215 5.73 7.54 1.58
CA LEU A 215 5.85 8.83 0.89
C LEU A 215 5.13 8.86 -0.47
N GLY A 216 5.09 7.72 -1.17
CA GLY A 216 4.43 7.56 -2.46
C GLY A 216 2.96 7.14 -2.38
N SER A 217 2.45 6.89 -1.17
CA SER A 217 1.18 6.21 -0.95
C SER A 217 -0.05 6.90 -1.57
N PRO A 218 -0.10 8.24 -1.77
CA PRO A 218 -1.17 8.86 -2.56
C PRO A 218 -1.28 8.39 -4.02
N ALA A 219 -0.18 7.89 -4.60
CA ALA A 219 -0.15 7.31 -5.94
C ALA A 219 -0.37 5.79 -5.95
N GLY A 220 -0.41 5.15 -4.77
CA GLY A 220 -0.51 3.70 -4.63
C GLY A 220 0.70 2.95 -5.22
N TRP A 221 0.42 1.77 -5.79
CA TRP A 221 1.44 0.94 -6.44
C TRP A 221 1.94 1.57 -7.74
N ARG A 222 3.26 1.55 -7.94
CA ARG A 222 3.94 2.06 -9.14
C ARG A 222 4.84 0.98 -9.70
N ASP A 223 5.28 1.14 -10.95
CA ASP A 223 6.30 0.28 -11.53
C ASP A 223 7.61 0.40 -10.74
N TYR A 224 8.17 -0.74 -10.35
CA TYR A 224 9.52 -0.84 -9.82
C TYR A 224 10.50 -1.01 -10.99
N ASN A 225 11.43 -0.06 -11.15
CA ASN A 225 12.42 -0.11 -12.21
C ASN A 225 13.67 -0.83 -11.72
N SER A 226 13.76 -2.14 -12.00
CA SER A 226 14.92 -2.93 -11.64
C SER A 226 16.19 -2.49 -12.38
N PRO A 227 17.37 -2.49 -11.72
CA PRO A 227 18.65 -2.24 -12.40
C PRO A 227 19.01 -3.31 -13.43
N ASP A 228 18.41 -4.51 -13.35
CA ASP A 228 18.58 -5.60 -14.31
C ASP A 228 17.23 -6.25 -14.63
N PRO A 229 16.57 -5.87 -15.74
CA PRO A 229 15.21 -6.34 -16.06
C PRO A 229 15.15 -7.83 -16.45
N ASP A 230 16.29 -8.48 -16.71
CA ASP A 230 16.35 -9.91 -17.02
C ASP A 230 16.56 -10.77 -15.76
N ASN A 231 16.75 -10.15 -14.59
CA ASN A 231 16.99 -10.82 -13.33
C ASN A 231 15.74 -10.82 -12.44
N GLU A 232 15.12 -12.00 -12.28
CA GLU A 232 13.89 -12.18 -11.50
C GLU A 232 14.03 -11.76 -10.03
N ILE A 233 15.22 -11.95 -9.44
CA ILE A 233 15.50 -11.60 -8.05
C ILE A 233 15.55 -10.07 -7.90
N LEU A 234 16.31 -9.39 -8.77
CA LEU A 234 16.38 -7.93 -8.74
C LEU A 234 15.06 -7.26 -9.13
N ARG A 235 14.11 -8.01 -9.70
CA ARG A 235 12.73 -7.58 -9.99
C ARG A 235 11.74 -7.91 -8.89
N HIS A 236 12.19 -8.53 -7.81
CA HIS A 236 11.36 -8.95 -6.68
C HIS A 236 10.22 -9.88 -7.10
N LEU A 237 10.45 -10.73 -8.11
CA LEU A 237 9.43 -11.69 -8.57
C LEU A 237 9.34 -12.92 -7.66
N ASP A 238 10.38 -13.17 -6.87
CA ASP A 238 10.51 -14.35 -6.01
C ASP A 238 10.47 -14.03 -4.50
N HIS A 239 10.30 -12.76 -4.12
CA HIS A 239 10.17 -12.34 -2.73
C HIS A 239 9.45 -11.01 -2.57
N VAL A 240 8.70 -10.88 -1.48
CA VAL A 240 8.17 -9.60 -1.01
C VAL A 240 9.25 -8.94 -0.15
N HIS A 241 9.76 -7.81 -0.61
CA HIS A 241 10.65 -6.97 0.18
C HIS A 241 9.81 -5.96 0.98
N VAL A 242 10.14 -5.81 2.26
CA VAL A 242 9.55 -4.78 3.13
C VAL A 242 10.64 -4.12 3.95
N ASP A 243 10.64 -2.79 4.00
CA ASP A 243 11.44 -2.03 4.95
C ASP A 243 10.62 -1.04 5.77
N VAL A 244 11.09 -0.81 6.99
CA VAL A 244 10.47 0.09 7.95
C VAL A 244 11.14 1.46 7.96
N GLN A 245 10.40 2.49 8.38
CA GLN A 245 10.91 3.86 8.47
C GLN A 245 12.19 3.91 9.30
N GLN A 246 13.14 4.73 8.87
CA GLN A 246 14.43 4.92 9.54
C GLN A 246 14.27 5.56 10.92
N GLY A 247 13.43 6.59 11.01
CA GLY A 247 13.43 7.52 12.14
C GLY A 247 14.48 8.63 11.97
N ASN A 248 14.48 9.60 12.88
CA ASN A 248 15.34 10.78 12.89
C ASN A 248 16.05 10.98 14.24
#